data_AF-W9TV53-F1
#
_entry.id   AF-W9TV53-F1
#
_cell.length_a   1.000
_cell.length_b   1.000
_cell.length_c   1.000
_cell.angle_alpha   90.00
_cell.angle_beta   90.00
_cell.angle_gamma   90.00
#
_symmetry.space_group_name_H-M   'P 1'
#
loop_
_entity.id
_entity.type
_entity.pdbx_description
1 polymer ?
#
loop_
_entity_poly.entity_id
_entity_poly.type
_entity_poly.pdbx_seq_one_letter_code
_entity_poly.pdbx_strand_id
1 'polypeptide(L)'
;MNKSETLDAPTRARLASQLPERPLYWTSQGRLPLQRLPGIQAHAHEASQPPALPQGAVTLPQLWLDPQQPICQVQGNDEGWSIGWRWHPSQRFDLQRIAHWLAQWPWRRAKLVLHGREGWRSANALEGHTLEFRPSEWRRDSRIELIFAEAQAQVALEQGLLACRLAS
;
A
#
# COMPACT_ATOMS: atom_id res chain seq x y z
N MET A 1 -7.00 6.93 16.12
CA MET A 1 -6.55 5.53 16.08
C MET A 1 -7.10 4.85 14.84
N ASN A 2 -6.24 4.40 13.92
CA ASN A 2 -6.62 3.58 12.77
C ASN A 2 -6.27 2.11 13.02
N LYS A 3 -6.70 1.22 12.12
CA LYS A 3 -6.40 -0.23 12.19
C LYS A 3 -6.85 -0.87 13.51
N SER A 4 -8.00 -0.45 14.02
CA SER A 4 -8.52 -0.85 15.33
C SER A 4 -9.62 -1.92 15.26
N GLU A 5 -9.87 -2.46 14.07
CA GLU A 5 -10.97 -3.36 13.77
C GLU A 5 -10.88 -4.70 14.53
N THR A 6 -9.66 -5.11 14.90
CA THR A 6 -9.41 -6.33 15.68
C THR A 6 -9.38 -6.09 17.19
N LEU A 7 -9.51 -4.84 17.65
CA LEU A 7 -9.42 -4.49 19.07
C LEU A 7 -10.80 -4.48 19.72
N ASP A 8 -10.92 -5.24 20.80
CA ASP A 8 -12.11 -5.24 21.65
C ASP A 8 -12.21 -3.96 22.52
N ALA A 9 -13.39 -3.76 23.12
CA ALA A 9 -13.66 -2.61 23.97
C ALA A 9 -12.66 -2.43 25.14
N PRO A 10 -12.29 -3.47 25.92
CA PRO A 10 -11.34 -3.30 27.02
C PRO A 10 -9.93 -2.94 26.53
N THR A 11 -9.46 -3.53 25.41
CA THR A 11 -8.15 -3.17 24.84
C THR A 11 -8.14 -1.73 24.35
N ARG A 12 -9.23 -1.26 23.73
CA ARG A 12 -9.37 0.14 23.31
C ARG A 12 -9.31 1.09 24.50
N ALA A 13 -9.97 0.77 25.62
CA ALA A 13 -9.94 1.59 26.83
C ALA A 13 -8.52 1.69 27.42
N ARG A 14 -7.81 0.54 27.51
CA ARG A 14 -6.43 0.50 28.00
C ARG A 14 -5.47 1.30 27.12
N LEU A 15 -5.63 1.24 25.79
CA LEU A 15 -4.82 2.03 24.87
C LEU A 15 -5.12 3.53 24.98
N ALA A 16 -6.40 3.89 25.14
CA ALA A 16 -6.80 5.28 25.31
C ALA A 16 -6.17 5.91 26.57
N SER A 17 -6.07 5.16 27.68
CA SER A 17 -5.48 5.67 28.94
C SER A 17 -3.96 5.86 28.89
N GLN A 18 -3.28 5.31 27.88
CA GLN A 18 -1.83 5.49 27.69
C GLN A 18 -1.50 6.68 26.79
N LEU A 19 -2.50 7.29 26.16
CA LEU A 19 -2.33 8.43 25.26
C LEU A 19 -2.49 9.75 26.03
N PRO A 20 -1.83 10.83 25.56
CA PRO A 20 -2.07 12.15 26.14
C PRO A 20 -3.53 12.56 25.96
N GLU A 21 -4.05 13.36 26.91
CA GLU A 21 -5.42 13.85 26.88
C GLU A 21 -5.66 14.76 25.67
N ARG A 22 -6.15 14.14 24.60
CA ARG A 22 -6.54 14.77 23.33
C ARG A 22 -7.79 14.09 22.81
N PRO A 23 -8.61 14.78 21.98
CA PRO A 23 -9.73 14.15 21.31
C PRO A 23 -9.31 12.87 20.57
N LEU A 24 -9.80 11.72 21.03
CA LEU A 24 -9.49 10.42 20.46
C LEU A 24 -10.63 9.96 19.55
N TYR A 25 -10.30 9.63 18.30
CA TYR A 25 -11.26 9.06 17.35
C TYR A 25 -10.77 7.69 16.87
N TRP A 26 -11.60 6.66 17.03
CA TRP A 26 -11.36 5.31 16.50
C TRP A 26 -11.95 5.21 15.10
N THR A 27 -11.12 4.99 14.08
CA THR A 27 -11.57 4.84 12.70
C THR A 27 -11.92 3.39 12.39
N SER A 28 -12.88 3.22 11.49
CA SER A 28 -13.20 1.93 10.86
C SER A 28 -12.80 2.00 9.40
N GLN A 29 -11.97 1.07 8.95
CA GLN A 29 -11.40 1.02 7.59
C GLN A 29 -10.71 2.34 7.21
N GLY A 30 -10.04 2.97 8.17
CA GLY A 30 -9.35 4.25 7.98
C GLY A 30 -10.26 5.47 7.75
N ARG A 31 -11.60 5.32 7.85
CA ARG A 31 -12.54 6.43 7.63
C ARG A 31 -12.54 7.40 8.81
N LEU A 32 -12.22 8.66 8.53
CA LEU A 32 -12.30 9.79 9.46
C LEU A 32 -13.17 10.89 8.82
N PRO A 33 -14.28 11.31 9.45
CA PRO A 33 -15.09 12.41 8.94
C PRO A 33 -14.29 13.71 8.85
N LEU A 34 -14.46 14.45 7.76
CA LEU A 34 -13.69 15.69 7.49
C LEU A 34 -13.83 16.70 8.65
N GLN A 35 -15.03 16.83 9.21
CA GLN A 35 -15.32 17.70 10.36
C GLN A 35 -14.55 17.35 11.64
N ARG A 36 -13.92 16.17 11.71
CA ARG A 36 -13.09 15.72 12.84
C ARG A 36 -11.60 16.01 12.62
N LEU A 37 -11.20 16.58 11.48
CA LEU A 37 -9.81 16.95 11.25
C LEU A 37 -9.40 18.13 12.16
N PRO A 38 -8.27 18.02 12.88
CA PRO A 38 -7.69 19.16 13.57
C PRO A 38 -7.44 20.32 12.61
N GLY A 39 -7.82 21.54 13.00
CA GLY A 39 -7.63 22.72 12.15
C GLY A 39 -8.58 22.83 10.96
N ILE A 40 -9.68 22.04 10.90
CA ILE A 40 -10.67 22.17 9.81
C ILE A 40 -11.33 23.55 9.73
N GLN A 41 -11.33 24.30 10.84
CA GLN A 41 -11.80 25.68 10.93
C GLN A 41 -10.67 26.72 10.76
N ALA A 42 -9.43 26.28 10.47
CA ALA A 42 -8.33 27.20 10.24
C ALA A 42 -8.52 27.88 8.88
N HIS A 43 -8.53 29.21 8.89
CA HIS A 43 -8.55 30.01 7.68
C HIS A 43 -7.15 30.55 7.39
N ALA A 44 -6.83 30.71 6.10
CA ALA A 44 -5.56 31.31 5.71
C ALA A 44 -5.53 32.76 6.20
N HIS A 45 -4.46 33.11 6.93
CA HIS A 45 -4.09 34.48 7.22
C HIS A 45 -2.89 34.84 6.34
N GLU A 46 -2.78 36.10 5.92
CA GLU A 46 -1.60 36.58 5.17
C GLU A 46 -0.35 36.36 6.01
N ALA A 47 0.54 35.49 5.53
CA ALA A 47 1.83 35.25 6.14
C ALA A 47 2.77 36.40 5.79
N SER A 48 3.38 37.03 6.80
CA SER A 48 4.32 38.16 6.61
C SER A 48 5.59 37.74 5.85
N GLN A 49 5.92 36.45 5.86
CA GLN A 49 7.01 35.86 5.08
C GLN A 49 6.71 34.39 4.71
N PRO A 50 7.12 33.93 3.52
CA PRO A 50 7.01 32.53 3.15
C PRO A 50 7.93 31.68 4.05
N PRO A 51 7.46 30.53 4.57
CA PRO A 51 8.30 29.63 5.34
C PRO A 51 9.42 29.08 4.46
N ALA A 52 10.63 29.01 5.01
CA ALA A 52 11.76 28.34 4.35
C ALA A 52 11.42 26.86 4.16
N LEU A 53 11.26 26.44 2.91
CA LEU A 53 11.01 25.04 2.59
C LEU A 53 12.32 24.25 2.67
N PRO A 54 12.33 23.07 3.30
CA PRO A 54 13.50 22.19 3.25
C PRO A 54 13.78 21.78 1.79
N GLN A 55 15.03 21.89 1.38
CA GLN A 55 15.49 21.46 0.06
C GLN A 55 15.48 19.92 0.02
N GLY A 56 14.39 19.33 -0.46
CA GLY A 56 14.31 17.89 -0.68
C GLY A 56 15.24 17.46 -1.80
N ALA A 57 15.88 16.30 -1.67
CA ALA A 57 16.62 15.68 -2.77
C ALA A 57 15.69 15.49 -3.97
N VAL A 58 16.07 16.04 -5.13
CA VAL A 58 15.33 15.84 -6.38
C VAL A 58 15.51 14.38 -6.78
N THR A 59 14.54 13.55 -6.43
CA THR A 59 14.52 12.16 -6.88
C THR A 59 14.15 12.19 -8.36
N LEU A 60 15.07 11.77 -9.23
CA LEU A 60 14.77 11.64 -10.66
C LEU A 60 13.57 10.71 -10.83
N PRO A 61 12.58 11.07 -11.68
CA PRO A 61 11.45 10.19 -11.92
C PRO A 61 11.94 8.88 -12.52
N GLN A 62 11.60 7.76 -11.87
CA GLN A 62 11.83 6.44 -12.45
C GLN A 62 10.92 6.28 -13.67
N LEU A 63 11.54 6.27 -14.85
CA LEU A 63 10.89 6.08 -16.15
C LEU A 63 10.88 4.60 -16.52
N TRP A 64 9.78 4.14 -17.12
CA TRP A 64 9.76 2.85 -17.81
C TRP A 64 10.36 3.04 -19.20
N LEU A 65 11.52 2.43 -19.45
CA LEU A 65 12.11 2.37 -20.79
C LEU A 65 11.36 1.37 -21.69
N ASP A 66 10.82 0.32 -21.08
CA ASP A 66 9.98 -0.70 -21.71
C ASP A 66 8.72 -0.91 -20.85
N PRO A 67 7.50 -0.65 -21.39
CA PRO A 67 6.25 -0.89 -20.68
C PRO A 67 6.03 -2.33 -20.22
N GLN A 68 6.72 -3.31 -20.81
CA GLN A 68 6.64 -4.72 -20.45
C GLN A 68 7.56 -5.09 -19.29
N GLN A 69 8.49 -4.22 -18.90
CA GLN A 69 9.42 -4.48 -17.81
C GLN A 69 9.00 -3.73 -16.55
N PRO A 70 8.81 -4.43 -15.42
CA PRO A 70 8.55 -3.74 -14.16
C PRO A 70 9.82 -3.08 -13.65
N ILE A 71 9.64 -2.00 -12.90
CA ILE A 71 10.68 -1.52 -12.00
C ILE A 71 10.57 -2.36 -10.73
N CYS A 72 11.59 -3.18 -10.47
CA CYS A 72 11.70 -4.04 -9.28
C CYS A 72 12.57 -3.36 -8.21
N GLN A 73 12.13 -3.42 -6.95
CA GLN A 73 12.87 -2.93 -5.79
C GLN A 73 12.84 -3.98 -4.69
N VAL A 74 14.02 -4.31 -4.17
CA VAL A 74 14.18 -5.22 -3.05
C VAL A 74 14.81 -4.47 -1.89
N GLN A 75 14.31 -4.68 -0.68
CA GLN A 75 14.87 -4.16 0.55
C GLN A 75 14.90 -5.28 1.57
N GLY A 76 15.97 -5.39 2.35
CA GLY A 76 16.08 -6.42 3.37
C GLY A 76 17.03 -6.00 4.48
N ASN A 77 16.71 -6.43 5.70
CA ASN A 77 17.54 -6.33 6.89
C ASN A 77 17.25 -7.53 7.80
N ASP A 78 17.85 -7.56 8.99
CA ASP A 78 17.67 -8.66 9.95
C ASP A 78 16.22 -8.82 10.45
N GLU A 79 15.36 -7.81 10.28
CA GLU A 79 13.96 -7.82 10.72
C GLU A 79 12.99 -8.31 9.64
N GLY A 80 13.42 -8.36 8.38
CA GLY A 80 12.62 -8.89 7.29
C GLY A 80 13.10 -8.52 5.89
N TRP A 81 12.38 -9.04 4.90
CA TRP A 81 12.68 -8.84 3.49
C TRP A 81 11.42 -8.39 2.74
N SER A 82 11.55 -7.39 1.89
CA SER A 82 10.46 -6.90 1.05
C SER A 82 10.87 -6.77 -0.40
N ILE A 83 9.89 -6.97 -1.27
CA ILE A 83 10.04 -6.84 -2.70
C ILE A 83 8.82 -6.14 -3.28
N GLY A 84 9.07 -5.19 -4.17
CA GLY A 84 8.05 -4.41 -4.82
C GLY A 84 8.26 -4.30 -6.32
N TRP A 85 7.16 -4.37 -7.08
CA TRP A 85 7.15 -4.14 -8.52
C TRP A 85 6.23 -2.99 -8.87
N ARG A 86 6.69 -2.11 -9.75
CA ARG A 86 5.88 -1.08 -10.41
C ARG A 86 5.81 -1.34 -11.91
N TRP A 87 4.59 -1.54 -12.41
CA TRP A 87 4.30 -1.83 -13.80
C TRP A 87 3.65 -0.63 -14.48
N HIS A 88 4.00 -0.43 -15.75
CA HIS A 88 3.38 0.58 -16.60
C HIS A 88 1.84 0.40 -16.62
N PRO A 89 1.04 1.48 -16.63
CA PRO A 89 -0.43 1.40 -16.53
C PRO A 89 -1.11 0.64 -17.69
N SER A 90 -0.41 0.44 -18.82
CA SER A 90 -0.91 -0.40 -19.92
C SER A 90 -0.86 -1.90 -19.62
N GLN A 91 -0.06 -2.33 -18.64
CA GLN A 91 0.04 -3.73 -18.26
C GLN A 91 -1.15 -4.12 -17.39
N ARG A 92 -1.85 -5.17 -17.81
CA ARG A 92 -3.06 -5.66 -17.14
C ARG A 92 -2.82 -7.04 -16.56
N PHE A 93 -3.51 -7.33 -15.46
CA PHE A 93 -3.35 -8.56 -14.70
C PHE A 93 -4.65 -9.33 -14.57
N ASP A 94 -4.53 -10.66 -14.58
CA ASP A 94 -5.59 -11.56 -14.18
C ASP A 94 -5.58 -11.65 -12.64
N LEU A 95 -6.60 -11.09 -12.00
CA LEU A 95 -6.67 -11.03 -10.53
C LEU A 95 -6.83 -12.41 -9.88
N GLN A 96 -7.42 -13.38 -10.59
CA GLN A 96 -7.52 -14.76 -10.09
C GLN A 96 -6.15 -15.44 -10.13
N ARG A 97 -5.38 -15.24 -11.21
CA ARG A 97 -3.99 -15.75 -11.29
C ARG A 97 -3.11 -15.11 -10.23
N ILE A 98 -3.26 -13.80 -9.98
CA ILE A 98 -2.54 -13.12 -8.90
C ILE A 98 -2.87 -13.74 -7.55
N ALA A 99 -4.15 -13.93 -7.25
CA ALA A 99 -4.56 -14.55 -5.98
C ALA A 99 -3.97 -15.96 -5.81
N HIS A 100 -4.01 -16.77 -6.87
CA HIS A 100 -3.42 -18.11 -6.86
C HIS A 100 -1.90 -18.09 -6.70
N TRP A 101 -1.20 -17.21 -7.44
CA TRP A 101 0.25 -17.04 -7.33
C TRP A 101 0.64 -16.63 -5.91
N LEU A 102 -0.04 -15.63 -5.32
CA LEU A 102 0.25 -15.19 -3.96
C LEU A 102 0.00 -16.27 -2.91
N ALA A 103 -0.96 -17.17 -3.11
CA ALA A 103 -1.22 -18.27 -2.18
C ALA A 103 -0.04 -19.27 -2.07
N GLN A 104 0.90 -19.26 -3.02
CA GLN A 104 2.07 -20.15 -3.03
C GLN A 104 3.26 -19.62 -2.22
N TRP A 105 3.17 -18.41 -1.66
CA TRP A 105 4.30 -17.72 -1.03
C TRP A 105 4.01 -17.36 0.44
N PRO A 106 4.99 -17.49 1.34
CA PRO A 106 4.82 -17.22 2.78
C PRO A 106 4.98 -15.72 3.11
N TRP A 107 4.23 -14.85 2.42
CA TRP A 107 4.27 -13.41 2.72
C TRP A 107 3.57 -13.12 4.05
N ARG A 108 4.17 -12.23 4.85
CA ARG A 108 3.55 -11.66 6.05
C ARG A 108 2.51 -10.59 5.70
N ARG A 109 2.76 -9.86 4.61
CA ARG A 109 1.84 -8.83 4.10
C ARG A 109 1.94 -8.70 2.59
N ALA A 110 0.78 -8.58 1.94
CA ALA A 110 0.66 -8.23 0.53
C ALA A 110 -0.12 -6.92 0.37
N LYS A 111 0.44 -5.94 -0.37
CA LYS A 111 -0.26 -4.72 -0.78
C LYS A 111 -0.25 -4.60 -2.29
N LEU A 112 -1.42 -4.36 -2.87
CA LEU A 112 -1.59 -4.35 -4.31
C LEU A 112 -2.46 -3.19 -4.77
N VAL A 113 -2.10 -2.65 -5.93
CA VAL A 113 -2.97 -1.90 -6.83
C VAL A 113 -2.73 -2.46 -8.21
N LEU A 114 -3.75 -3.01 -8.87
CA LEU A 114 -3.61 -3.70 -10.15
C LEU A 114 -4.64 -3.18 -11.14
N HIS A 115 -4.22 -3.00 -12.39
CA HIS A 115 -5.12 -2.81 -13.52
C HIS A 115 -5.62 -4.18 -13.98
N GLY A 116 -6.85 -4.56 -13.63
CA GLY A 116 -7.49 -5.81 -14.02
C GLY A 116 -8.38 -5.69 -15.27
N ARG A 117 -9.06 -6.79 -15.63
CA ARG A 117 -10.05 -6.83 -16.73
C ARG A 117 -11.19 -5.81 -16.56
N GLU A 118 -11.62 -5.60 -15.33
CA GLU A 118 -12.76 -4.73 -14.96
C GLU A 118 -12.31 -3.35 -14.44
N GLY A 119 -11.05 -2.98 -14.70
CA GLY A 119 -10.46 -1.73 -14.22
C GLY A 119 -9.56 -1.91 -13.01
N TRP A 120 -9.34 -0.82 -12.28
CA TRP A 120 -8.33 -0.74 -11.23
C TRP A 120 -8.86 -1.30 -9.90
N ARG A 121 -8.09 -2.21 -9.31
CA ARG A 121 -8.42 -2.87 -8.04
C ARG A 121 -7.26 -2.78 -7.06
N SER A 122 -7.55 -2.64 -5.78
CA SER A 122 -6.55 -2.68 -4.71
C SER A 122 -6.87 -3.80 -3.72
N ALA A 123 -5.82 -4.32 -3.08
CA ALA A 123 -5.93 -5.30 -2.01
C ALA A 123 -4.82 -5.06 -0.98
N ASN A 124 -5.10 -5.37 0.29
CA ASN A 124 -4.13 -5.31 1.37
C ASN A 124 -4.46 -6.42 2.35
N ALA A 125 -3.59 -7.43 2.44
CA ALA A 125 -3.81 -8.60 3.28
C ALA A 125 -2.60 -8.85 4.18
N LEU A 126 -2.88 -9.36 5.38
CA LEU A 126 -1.90 -9.94 6.29
C LEU A 126 -1.89 -11.47 6.12
N GLU A 127 -0.82 -12.12 6.53
CA GLU A 127 -0.72 -13.59 6.55
C GLU A 127 -1.98 -14.25 7.12
N GLY A 128 -2.45 -15.31 6.47
CA GLY A 128 -3.65 -16.04 6.88
C GLY A 128 -4.98 -15.36 6.52
N HIS A 129 -4.98 -14.12 6.02
CA HIS A 129 -6.20 -13.44 5.57
C HIS A 129 -6.45 -13.63 4.07
N THR A 130 -7.73 -13.68 3.68
CA THR A 130 -8.14 -13.69 2.28
C THR A 130 -7.77 -12.40 1.56
N LEU A 131 -7.28 -12.52 0.33
CA LEU A 131 -6.97 -11.38 -0.52
C LEU A 131 -8.25 -10.78 -1.12
N GLU A 132 -8.78 -9.73 -0.51
CA GLU A 132 -9.99 -9.05 -0.98
C GLU A 132 -9.66 -7.88 -1.94
N PHE A 133 -10.10 -7.99 -3.19
CA PHE A 133 -9.94 -6.92 -4.19
C PHE A 133 -11.10 -5.92 -4.18
N ARG A 134 -10.80 -4.64 -4.00
CA ARG A 134 -11.76 -3.53 -3.99
C ARG A 134 -11.49 -2.56 -5.14
N PRO A 135 -12.48 -1.82 -5.67
CA PRO A 135 -12.25 -0.76 -6.64
C PRO A 135 -11.22 0.26 -6.16
N SER A 136 -10.41 0.78 -7.08
CA SER A 136 -9.37 1.77 -6.82
C SER A 136 -9.43 2.90 -7.84
N GLU A 137 -9.35 4.15 -7.37
CA GLU A 137 -9.23 5.32 -8.26
C GLU A 137 -7.78 5.59 -8.71
N TRP A 138 -6.81 4.84 -8.20
CA TRP A 138 -5.42 4.97 -8.66
C TRP A 138 -5.26 4.40 -10.07
N ARG A 139 -4.83 5.24 -11.03
CA ARG A 139 -4.66 4.87 -12.45
C ARG A 139 -3.24 5.05 -13.01
N ARG A 140 -2.26 5.31 -12.14
CA ARG A 140 -0.89 5.69 -12.58
C ARG A 140 0.00 4.50 -12.92
N ASP A 141 -0.10 3.41 -12.17
CA ASP A 141 0.74 2.22 -12.28
C ASP A 141 0.13 1.07 -11.49
N SER A 142 0.36 -0.17 -11.95
CA SER A 142 0.10 -1.33 -11.11
C SER A 142 1.27 -1.54 -10.16
N ARG A 143 1.00 -1.75 -8.87
CA ARG A 143 1.98 -1.96 -7.82
C ARG A 143 1.68 -3.23 -7.04
N ILE A 144 2.69 -4.04 -6.83
CA ILE A 144 2.66 -5.17 -5.91
C ILE A 144 3.80 -4.94 -4.92
N GLU A 145 3.55 -5.02 -3.63
CA GLU A 145 4.54 -4.98 -2.57
C GLU A 145 4.29 -6.16 -1.62
N LEU A 146 5.29 -7.02 -1.47
CA LEU A 146 5.27 -8.18 -0.59
C LEU A 146 6.31 -8.02 0.51
N ILE A 147 5.92 -8.38 1.73
CA ILE A 147 6.79 -8.39 2.90
C ILE A 147 6.85 -9.82 3.41
N PHE A 148 8.06 -10.32 3.62
CA PHE A 148 8.38 -11.68 4.07
C PHE A 148 9.19 -11.64 5.36
N ALA A 149 9.20 -12.78 6.05
CA ALA A 149 10.11 -13.02 7.17
C ALA A 149 11.58 -13.02 6.74
N GLU A 150 11.84 -13.65 5.59
CA GLU A 150 13.17 -13.94 5.09
C GLU A 150 13.19 -13.74 3.57
N ALA A 151 14.39 -13.62 3.01
CA ALA A 151 14.58 -13.48 1.57
C ALA A 151 13.95 -14.65 0.80
N GLN A 152 13.28 -14.32 -0.30
CA GLN A 152 12.65 -15.30 -1.18
C GLN A 152 13.39 -15.40 -2.52
N ALA A 153 13.09 -16.44 -3.29
CA ALA A 153 13.62 -16.60 -4.64
C ALA A 153 13.03 -15.54 -5.59
N GLN A 154 13.72 -14.39 -5.72
CA GLN A 154 13.27 -13.24 -6.52
C GLN A 154 12.89 -13.63 -7.95
N VAL A 155 13.70 -14.44 -8.63
CA VAL A 155 13.43 -14.88 -10.02
C VAL A 155 12.12 -15.67 -10.11
N ALA A 156 11.83 -16.54 -9.13
CA ALA A 156 10.61 -17.32 -9.12
C ALA A 156 9.36 -16.46 -8.85
N LEU A 157 9.49 -15.47 -7.97
CA LEU A 157 8.45 -14.45 -7.75
C LEU A 157 8.16 -13.66 -9.02
N GLU A 158 9.21 -13.20 -9.71
CA GLU A 158 9.10 -12.43 -10.96
C GLU A 158 8.45 -13.24 -12.09
N GLN A 159 8.86 -14.50 -12.29
CA GLN A 159 8.27 -15.37 -13.30
C GLN A 159 6.78 -15.67 -13.01
N GLY A 160 6.43 -15.92 -11.75
CA GLY A 160 5.03 -16.11 -11.36
C GLY A 160 4.18 -14.86 -11.61
N LEU A 161 4.71 -13.68 -11.30
CA LEU A 161 4.04 -12.41 -11.58
C LEU A 161 3.88 -12.15 -13.08
N LEU A 162 4.90 -12.45 -13.89
CA LEU A 162 4.85 -12.35 -15.35
C LEU A 162 3.75 -13.22 -15.95
N ALA A 163 3.57 -14.45 -15.44
CA ALA A 163 2.53 -15.38 -15.87
C ALA A 163 1.10 -14.94 -15.50
N CYS A 164 0.96 -14.00 -14.56
CA CYS A 164 -0.32 -13.42 -14.18
C CYS A 164 -0.78 -12.29 -15.11
N ARG A 165 0.07 -11.83 -16.05
CA ARG A 165 -0.32 -10.80 -17.01
C ARG A 165 -1.34 -11.32 -18.00
N LEU A 166 -2.23 -10.41 -18.41
CA LEU A 166 -3.10 -10.63 -19.55
C LEU A 166 -2.32 -10.33 -20.82
N ALA A 167 -2.50 -11.16 -21.85
CA ALA A 167 -2.00 -10.83 -23.17
C ALA A 167 -2.60 -9.47 -23.59
N SER A 168 -1.73 -8.55 -23.96
CA SER A 168 -2.09 -7.27 -24.58
C SER A 168 -2.54 -7.48 -26.01
#